data_AF-A0A550BRG3-F1
#
_entry.id   AF-A0A550BRG3-F1
#
_cell.length_a   1.000
_cell.length_b   1.000
_cell.length_c   1.000
_cell.angle_alpha   90.00
_cell.angle_beta   90.00
_cell.angle_gamma   90.00
#
_symmetry.space_group_name_H-M   'P 1'
#
loop_
_entity.id
_entity.type
_entity.pdbx_description
1 polymer ?
#
loop_
_entity_poly.entity_id
_entity_poly.type
_entity_poly.pdbx_seq_one_letter_code
_entity_poly.pdbx_strand_id
1 'polypeptide(L)' 'LALVGLGNLTDKDIPHRTMLTDMILLRFREKYDIMVSEIQNSLGRVSFTADAWSRGNLESYLAITAHYV' A
#
# COMPACT_ATOMS: atom_id res chain seq x y z
N LEU A 1 14.61 -6.98 -11.62
CA LEU A 1 15.71 -6.67 -10.68
C LEU A 1 16.48 -5.50 -11.26
N ALA A 2 16.18 -4.28 -10.83
CA ALA A 2 16.91 -3.09 -11.27
C ALA A 2 18.34 -3.19 -10.71
N LEU A 3 19.35 -3.08 -11.58
CA LEU A 3 20.76 -3.08 -11.18
C LEU A 3 21.02 -1.83 -10.32
N VAL A 4 21.04 -2.00 -9.01
CA VAL A 4 21.42 -0.93 -8.08
C VAL A 4 22.94 -0.90 -8.01
N GLY A 5 23.55 0.13 -8.58
CA GLY A 5 24.89 0.62 -8.23
C GLY A 5 26.07 0.02 -9.00
N LEU A 6 26.74 0.88 -9.77
CA LEU A 6 28.02 0.65 -10.45
C LEU A 6 29.20 0.46 -9.46
N GLY A 7 29.14 -0.58 -8.61
CA GLY A 7 30.30 -1.10 -7.86
C GLY A 7 30.63 -0.46 -6.50
N ASN A 8 29.94 0.61 -6.08
CA ASN A 8 30.29 1.36 -4.86
C ASN A 8 29.24 1.33 -3.73
N LEU A 9 28.33 0.36 -3.72
CA LEU A 9 27.36 0.19 -2.63
C LEU A 9 27.92 -0.74 -1.55
N THR A 10 27.75 -0.34 -0.31
CA THR A 10 28.02 -1.15 0.87
C THR A 10 26.71 -1.67 1.47
N ASP A 11 26.78 -2.66 2.34
CA ASP A 11 25.59 -3.22 3.03
C ASP A 11 24.79 -2.14 3.78
N LYS A 12 25.47 -1.10 4.28
CA LYS A 12 24.86 0.05 4.96
C LYS A 12 24.00 0.91 4.04
N ASP A 13 24.24 0.87 2.73
CA ASP A 13 23.48 1.62 1.73
C ASP A 13 22.20 0.88 1.31
N ILE A 14 22.07 -0.40 1.66
CA ILE A 14 20.89 -1.21 1.38
C ILE A 14 19.94 -1.12 2.56
N PRO A 15 18.69 -0.67 2.35
CA PRO A 15 17.72 -0.55 3.42
C PRO A 15 17.38 -1.93 4.00
N HIS A 16 17.62 -2.13 5.29
CA HIS A 16 17.20 -3.36 5.96
C HIS A 16 15.68 -3.51 5.97
N ARG A 17 15.20 -4.76 6.11
CA ARG A 17 13.77 -5.10 6.11
C ARG A 17 12.95 -4.25 7.09
N THR A 18 13.46 -4.01 8.31
CA THR A 18 12.78 -3.17 9.30
C THR A 18 12.62 -1.74 8.79
N MET A 19 13.70 -1.16 8.24
CA MET A 19 13.68 0.18 7.68
C MET A 19 12.71 0.31 6.51
N LEU A 20 12.69 -0.66 5.58
CA LEU A 20 11.72 -0.70 4.49
C LEU A 20 10.29 -0.81 5.00
N THR A 21 10.05 -1.65 6.00
CA THR A 21 8.72 -1.81 6.62
C THR A 21 8.25 -0.49 7.23
N ASP A 22 9.12 0.18 7.99
CA ASP A 22 8.80 1.47 8.60
C ASP A 22 8.53 2.55 7.55
N MET A 23 9.34 2.60 6.50
CA MET A 23 9.13 3.52 5.38
C MET A 23 7.80 3.28 4.65
N ILE A 24 7.43 2.01 4.40
CA ILE A 24 6.15 1.64 3.78
C ILE A 24 4.99 2.07 4.69
N LEU A 25 5.07 1.77 5.99
CA LEU A 25 4.01 2.11 6.95
C LEU A 25 3.85 3.62 7.12
N LEU A 26 4.96 4.36 7.20
CA LEU A 26 4.94 5.82 7.26
C LEU A 26 4.24 6.39 6.03
N ARG A 27 4.66 5.98 4.82
CA ARG A 27 4.08 6.48 3.58
C ARG A 27 2.63 6.06 3.39
N PHE A 28 2.27 4.86 3.85
CA PHE A 28 0.89 4.39 3.86
C PHE A 28 0.01 5.29 4.71
N ARG A 29 0.42 5.63 5.94
CA ARG A 29 -0.36 6.50 6.84
C ARG A 29 -0.60 7.87 6.21
N GLU A 30 0.44 8.51 5.69
CA GLU A 30 0.32 9.81 5.00
C GLU A 30 -0.69 9.76 3.84
N LYS A 31 -0.62 8.71 3.01
CA LYS A 31 -1.52 8.55 1.87
C LYS A 31 -2.93 8.15 2.28
N TYR A 32 -3.07 7.36 3.34
CA TYR A 32 -4.35 7.00 3.91
C TYR A 32 -5.10 8.24 4.42
N ASP A 33 -4.42 9.12 5.16
CA ASP A 33 -5.04 10.35 5.69
C ASP A 33 -5.50 11.28 4.55
N ILE A 34 -4.68 11.43 3.50
CA ILE A 34 -5.05 12.18 2.29
C ILE A 34 -6.29 11.55 1.64
N MET A 35 -6.26 10.24 1.38
CA MET A 35 -7.36 9.51 0.73
C MET A 35 -8.67 9.65 1.53
N VAL A 36 -8.62 9.53 2.86
CA VAL A 36 -9.81 9.70 3.71
C VAL A 36 -10.36 11.12 3.60
N SER A 37 -9.49 12.12 3.61
CA SER A 37 -9.90 13.51 3.43
C SER A 37 -10.55 13.74 2.06
N GLU A 38 -9.99 13.18 0.99
CA GLU A 38 -10.56 13.26 -0.36
C GLU A 38 -11.94 12.60 -0.44
N ILE A 39 -12.09 11.39 0.13
CA ILE A 39 -13.37 10.67 0.19
C ILE A 39 -14.42 11.47 0.98
N GLN A 40 -14.04 12.04 2.12
CA GLN A 40 -14.95 12.85 2.96
C GLN A 40 -15.45 14.10 2.24
N ASN A 41 -14.63 14.66 1.35
CA ASN A 41 -14.94 15.88 0.60
C ASN A 41 -15.42 15.59 -0.84
N SER A 42 -15.64 14.33 -1.20
CA SER A 42 -16.20 13.93 -2.49
C SER A 42 -17.58 14.56 -2.69
N LEU A 43 -17.73 15.33 -3.78
CA LEU A 43 -19.04 15.88 -4.17
C LEU A 43 -19.95 14.79 -4.74
N GLY A 44 -19.34 13.76 -5.34
CA GLY A 44 -20.02 12.59 -5.87
C GLY A 44 -20.35 11.55 -4.81
N ARG A 45 -21.09 10.52 -5.23
CA ARG A 45 -21.33 9.33 -4.38
C ARG A 45 -20.04 8.52 -4.28
N VAL A 46 -19.75 8.05 -3.07
CA VAL A 46 -18.73 7.06 -2.82
C VAL A 46 -19.35 5.67 -2.99
N SER A 47 -18.73 4.82 -3.80
CA SER A 47 -19.12 3.43 -3.96
C SER A 47 -17.99 2.50 -3.55
N PHE A 48 -18.33 1.28 -3.11
CA PHE A 48 -17.34 0.31 -2.67
C PHE A 48 -17.55 -0.99 -3.44
N THR A 49 -16.46 -1.58 -3.91
CA THR A 49 -16.44 -2.93 -4.45
C THR A 49 -15.70 -3.84 -3.48
N ALA A 50 -16.31 -4.98 -3.15
CA ALA A 50 -15.69 -6.02 -2.36
C ALA A 50 -15.43 -7.24 -3.24
N ASP A 51 -14.18 -7.71 -3.24
CA ASP A 51 -13.79 -8.97 -3.86
C ASP A 51 -13.45 -9.95 -2.74
N ALA A 52 -14.11 -11.10 -2.74
CA ALA A 52 -13.97 -12.12 -1.72
C ALA A 52 -13.60 -13.44 -2.38
N TRP A 53 -12.51 -14.05 -1.93
CA TRP A 53 -12.04 -15.31 -2.47
C TRP A 53 -11.38 -16.14 -1.36
N SER A 54 -11.25 -17.44 -1.61
CA SER A 54 -10.47 -18.34 -0.78
C SER A 54 -9.33 -18.94 -1.58
N ARG A 55 -8.24 -19.29 -0.89
CA ARG A 55 -7.17 -20.10 -1.47
C ARG A 55 -7.48 -21.58 -1.27
N GLY A 56 -6.75 -22.45 -1.97
CA GLY A 56 -6.92 -23.90 -1.87
C GLY A 56 -6.67 -24.49 -0.47
N ASN A 57 -6.03 -23.73 0.43
CA ASN A 57 -5.86 -24.06 1.85
C ASN A 57 -7.04 -23.60 2.73
N LEU A 58 -8.17 -23.19 2.14
CA LEU A 58 -9.37 -22.66 2.80
C LEU A 58 -9.14 -21.35 3.57
N GLU A 59 -8.07 -20.64 3.29
CA GLU A 59 -7.84 -19.30 3.82
C GLU A 59 -8.65 -18.29 3.02
N SER A 60 -9.48 -17.52 3.73
CA SER A 60 -10.38 -16.52 3.14
C SER A 60 -9.72 -15.14 3.09
N TYR A 61 -9.94 -14.43 1.99
CA TYR A 61 -9.48 -13.07 1.76
C TYR A 61 -10.66 -12.19 1.37
N LEU A 62 -10.55 -10.91 1.72
CA LEU A 62 -11.48 -9.86 1.34
C LEU A 62 -10.68 -8.62 0.96
N ALA A 63 -10.83 -8.17 -0.28
CA ALA A 63 -10.35 -6.85 -0.71
C ALA A 63 -11.53 -5.90 -0.83
N ILE A 64 -11.38 -4.70 -0.28
CA ILE A 64 -12.37 -3.62 -0.40
C ILE A 64 -11.69 -2.46 -1.13
N THR A 65 -12.34 -1.94 -2.18
CA THR A 65 -11.89 -0.78 -2.94
C THR A 65 -12.97 0.29 -2.94
N ALA A 66 -12.62 1.52 -2.60
CA ALA A 66 -13.49 2.68 -2.70
C ALA A 66 -13.31 3.37 -4.06
N HIS A 67 -14.42 3.77 -4.68
CA HIS A 67 -14.47 4.56 -5.91
C HIS A 67 -15.21 5.87 -5.60
N TYR A 68 -14.56 7.00 -5.85
CA TYR A 68 -15.05 8.34 -5.55
C TYR A 68 -14.53 9.34 -6.60
N VAL A 69 -15.23 10.47 -6.78
CA VAL A 69 -14.92 11.54 -7.75
C VAL A 69 -15.12 12.90 -7.08
#